data_AF-A3XDM1-F1
#
_entry.id   AF-A3XDM1-F1
#
_cell.length_a   1.000
_cell.length_b   1.000
_cell.length_c   1.000
_cell.angle_alpha   90.00
_cell.angle_beta   90.00
_cell.angle_gamma   90.00
#
_symmetry.space_group_name_H-M   'P 1'
#
loop_
_entity.id
_entity.type
_entity.pdbx_description
1 polymer ?
#
loop_
_entity_poly.entity_id
_entity_poly.type
_entity_poly.pdbx_seq_one_letter_code
_entity_poly.pdbx_strand_id
1 'polypeptide(L)'
;MKIGNIIGVACVLLAAVAVYYLFTLKSPQELALDTLRDAQWAAEGADVDIRLDACRLDISIRQVQPNGTGLRRSRLVTDLSDFRKDTVNILPINDGRAVLSLIPKPISDQQLVLAQRLLSKIPPSMRDKTGHTLTMFHNDGRVTQNNPLPPGQAGHWPKTDLRRLLEQPNGKLTFQLGASLPDTEPGQATVDIQPHEDAPALFDFVQAVEADSTLVGYSFNLIFNTETAARDTLILGGLEFPTQVRFTVASEDRARETAKALLKHSQANCR
;
A
#
# COMPACT_ATOMS: atom_id res chain seq x y z
N MET A 1 -34.96 10.47 -58.34
CA MET A 1 -34.65 11.09 -57.02
C MET A 1 -34.69 10.01 -55.93
N LYS A 2 -33.83 10.14 -54.91
CA LYS A 2 -33.76 9.36 -53.65
C LYS A 2 -32.79 8.16 -53.59
N ILE A 3 -31.52 8.35 -53.96
CA ILE A 3 -30.41 7.49 -53.48
C ILE A 3 -29.49 8.28 -52.51
N GLY A 4 -29.49 9.62 -52.58
CA GLY A 4 -28.64 10.47 -51.74
C GLY A 4 -29.02 10.58 -50.26
N ASN A 5 -30.19 10.08 -49.83
CA ASN A 5 -30.68 10.29 -48.46
C ASN A 5 -30.36 9.13 -47.50
N ILE A 6 -30.02 7.94 -48.00
CA ILE A 6 -29.76 6.76 -47.15
C ILE A 6 -28.31 6.76 -46.65
N ILE A 7 -27.38 7.22 -47.48
CA ILE A 7 -25.95 7.31 -47.13
C ILE A 7 -25.72 8.37 -46.04
N GLY A 8 -26.39 9.52 -46.14
CA GLY A 8 -26.31 10.59 -45.13
C GLY A 8 -26.84 10.16 -43.75
N VAL A 9 -27.95 9.43 -43.71
CA VAL A 9 -28.55 8.93 -42.45
C VAL A 9 -27.68 7.85 -41.80
N ALA A 10 -27.06 6.96 -42.59
CA ALA A 10 -26.15 5.94 -42.08
C ALA A 10 -24.86 6.55 -41.48
N CYS A 11 -24.29 7.59 -42.11
CA CYS A 11 -23.12 8.29 -41.56
C CYS A 11 -23.44 9.07 -40.27
N VAL A 12 -24.63 9.68 -40.17
CA VAL A 12 -25.06 10.38 -38.95
C VAL A 12 -25.33 9.41 -37.80
N LEU A 13 -25.91 8.24 -38.08
CA LEU A 13 -26.10 7.18 -37.08
C LEU A 13 -24.78 6.58 -36.59
N LEU A 14 -23.82 6.31 -37.49
CA LEU A 14 -22.49 5.84 -37.10
C LEU A 14 -21.71 6.89 -36.29
N ALA A 15 -21.80 8.16 -36.67
CA ALA A 15 -21.22 9.25 -35.91
C ALA A 15 -21.88 9.39 -34.53
N ALA A 16 -23.21 9.30 -34.44
CA ALA A 16 -23.94 9.36 -33.18
C ALA A 16 -23.61 8.17 -32.25
N VAL A 17 -23.49 6.95 -32.79
CA VAL A 17 -23.09 5.76 -32.04
C VAL A 17 -21.63 5.85 -31.60
N ALA A 18 -20.72 6.32 -32.45
CA ALA A 18 -19.32 6.52 -32.11
C ALA A 18 -19.13 7.62 -31.05
N VAL A 19 -19.89 8.72 -31.17
CA VAL A 19 -19.91 9.82 -30.19
C VAL A 19 -20.51 9.34 -28.86
N TYR A 20 -21.62 8.59 -28.89
CA TYR A 20 -22.19 7.96 -27.71
C TYR A 20 -21.22 6.97 -27.04
N TYR A 21 -20.52 6.14 -27.82
CA TYR A 21 -19.47 5.26 -27.32
C TYR A 21 -18.31 6.04 -26.71
N LEU A 22 -17.86 7.12 -27.36
CA LEU A 22 -16.80 8.00 -26.85
C LEU A 22 -17.19 8.70 -25.55
N PHE A 23 -18.46 9.09 -25.39
CA PHE A 23 -18.96 9.72 -24.17
C PHE A 23 -19.33 8.73 -23.03
N THR A 24 -19.46 7.44 -23.33
CA THR A 24 -19.75 6.39 -22.33
C THR A 24 -18.54 5.54 -21.93
N LEU A 25 -17.41 5.66 -22.64
CA LEU A 25 -16.17 4.95 -22.34
C LEU A 25 -15.46 5.60 -21.16
N LYS A 26 -15.51 4.92 -20.01
CA LYS A 26 -14.70 5.29 -18.83
C LYS A 26 -13.24 5.47 -19.22
N SER A 27 -12.62 6.52 -18.70
CA SER A 27 -11.18 6.72 -18.85
C SER A 27 -10.41 5.55 -18.21
N PRO A 28 -9.15 5.28 -18.61
CA PRO A 28 -8.34 4.25 -17.95
C PRO A 28 -8.24 4.43 -16.43
N GLN A 29 -8.20 5.68 -15.98
CA GLN A 29 -8.18 6.04 -14.56
C GLN A 29 -9.49 5.69 -13.86
N GLU A 30 -10.63 6.07 -14.44
CA GLU A 30 -11.96 5.75 -13.89
C GLU A 30 -12.18 4.23 -13.80
N LEU A 31 -11.80 3.49 -14.85
CA LEU A 31 -11.90 2.05 -14.86
C LEU A 31 -11.02 1.42 -13.76
N ALA A 32 -9.79 1.90 -13.60
CA ALA A 32 -8.89 1.43 -12.54
C ALA A 32 -9.46 1.72 -11.15
N LEU A 33 -9.95 2.94 -10.91
CA LEU A 33 -10.57 3.32 -9.64
C LEU A 33 -11.78 2.47 -9.30
N ASP A 34 -12.67 2.21 -10.26
CA ASP A 34 -13.85 1.38 -10.02
C ASP A 34 -13.47 -0.05 -9.64
N THR A 35 -12.53 -0.66 -10.38
CA THR A 35 -12.06 -2.02 -10.05
C THR A 35 -11.28 -2.11 -8.74
N LEU A 36 -10.65 -1.01 -8.30
CA LEU A 36 -9.99 -0.94 -6.99
C LEU A 36 -11.01 -0.81 -5.85
N ARG A 37 -12.12 -0.08 -6.06
CA ARG A 37 -13.21 0.02 -5.07
C ARG A 37 -13.91 -1.32 -4.84
N ASP A 38 -14.02 -2.12 -5.90
CA ASP A 38 -14.61 -3.47 -5.82
C ASP A 38 -13.69 -4.51 -5.18
N ALA A 39 -12.42 -4.18 -4.94
CA ALA A 39 -11.48 -5.09 -4.33
C ALA A 39 -11.71 -5.18 -2.80
N GLN A 40 -11.69 -6.39 -2.25
CA GLN A 40 -12.01 -6.68 -0.86
C GLN A 40 -10.79 -6.53 0.07
N TRP A 41 -10.18 -5.34 0.08
CA TRP A 41 -9.02 -5.04 0.93
C TRP A 41 -9.36 -4.28 2.21
N ALA A 42 -10.61 -3.81 2.35
CA ALA A 42 -11.14 -3.24 3.58
C ALA A 42 -12.32 -4.08 4.07
N ALA A 43 -12.51 -4.13 5.39
CA ALA A 43 -13.69 -4.76 5.97
C ALA A 43 -14.94 -3.91 5.72
N GLU A 44 -16.10 -4.54 5.80
CA GLU A 44 -17.38 -3.84 5.72
C GLU A 44 -17.46 -2.74 6.81
N GLY A 45 -17.94 -1.55 6.42
CA GLY A 45 -18.03 -0.39 7.31
C GLY A 45 -16.72 0.40 7.49
N ALA A 46 -15.62 0.02 6.84
CA ALA A 46 -14.43 0.85 6.79
C ALA A 46 -14.65 2.09 5.92
N ASP A 47 -14.14 3.23 6.37
CA ASP A 47 -14.00 4.43 5.56
C ASP A 47 -12.76 4.29 4.68
N VAL A 48 -12.95 4.42 3.37
CA VAL A 48 -11.97 4.06 2.35
C VAL A 48 -11.87 5.19 1.33
N ASP A 49 -10.68 5.79 1.23
CA ASP A 49 -10.34 6.79 0.21
C ASP A 49 -9.30 6.21 -0.75
N ILE A 50 -9.59 6.29 -2.06
CA ILE A 50 -8.69 5.84 -3.13
C ILE A 50 -8.52 7.00 -4.09
N ARG A 51 -7.27 7.39 -4.29
CA ARG A 51 -6.87 8.38 -5.28
C ARG A 51 -5.87 7.77 -6.23
N LEU A 52 -6.07 8.05 -7.50
CA LEU A 52 -5.20 7.60 -8.57
C LEU A 52 -4.93 8.78 -9.48
N ASP A 53 -3.89 9.55 -9.15
CA ASP A 53 -3.55 10.79 -9.86
C ASP A 53 -2.25 10.59 -10.64
N ALA A 54 -2.33 10.67 -11.97
CA ALA A 54 -1.25 10.29 -12.87
C ALA A 54 -0.71 8.88 -12.51
N CYS A 55 0.47 8.77 -11.91
CA CYS A 55 1.04 7.50 -11.47
C CYS A 55 0.94 7.24 -9.98
N ARG A 56 0.51 8.23 -9.20
CA ARG A 56 0.41 8.09 -7.76
C ARG A 56 -0.88 7.36 -7.41
N LEU A 57 -0.73 6.18 -6.80
CA LEU A 57 -1.83 5.48 -6.15
C LEU A 57 -1.72 5.74 -4.64
N ASP A 58 -2.78 6.31 -4.08
CA ASP A 58 -2.92 6.60 -2.66
C ASP A 58 -4.21 5.94 -2.16
N ILE A 59 -4.05 5.02 -1.22
CA ILE A 59 -5.14 4.26 -0.62
C ILE A 59 -5.10 4.49 0.87
N SER A 60 -6.16 5.04 1.45
CA SER A 60 -6.32 5.22 2.90
C SER A 60 -7.52 4.42 3.41
N ILE A 61 -7.34 3.76 4.54
CA ILE A 61 -8.38 3.01 5.24
C ILE A 61 -8.43 3.50 6.68
N ARG A 62 -9.63 3.84 7.12
CA ARG A 62 -9.95 4.10 8.51
C ARG A 62 -11.08 3.17 8.93
N GLN A 63 -10.85 2.33 9.92
CA GLN A 63 -11.82 1.35 10.39
C GLN A 63 -11.92 1.38 11.90
N VAL A 64 -13.09 1.73 12.43
CA VAL A 64 -13.41 1.51 13.85
C VAL A 64 -13.65 0.01 14.05
N GLN A 65 -13.05 -0.57 15.08
CA GLN A 65 -13.21 -2.00 15.38
C GLN A 65 -14.67 -2.31 15.73
N PRO A 66 -15.18 -3.53 15.44
CA PRO A 66 -16.60 -3.87 15.66
C PRO A 66 -17.08 -3.72 17.11
N ASN A 67 -16.17 -3.76 18.08
CA ASN A 67 -16.47 -3.55 19.50
C ASN A 67 -16.54 -2.07 19.91
N GLY A 68 -16.28 -1.12 18.99
CA GLY A 68 -16.29 0.32 19.28
C GLY A 68 -15.15 0.80 20.18
N THR A 69 -14.12 -0.01 20.41
CA THR A 69 -13.04 0.34 21.36
C THR A 69 -11.69 0.55 20.69
N GLY A 70 -11.60 0.47 19.36
CA GLY A 70 -10.33 0.60 18.68
C GLY A 70 -10.46 1.19 17.29
N LEU A 71 -9.33 1.69 16.79
CA LEU A 71 -9.22 2.23 15.45
C LEU A 71 -8.08 1.53 14.72
N ARG A 72 -8.33 1.12 13.48
CA ARG A 72 -7.29 0.77 12.53
C ARG A 72 -7.15 1.89 11.50
N ARG A 73 -5.93 2.40 11.32
CA ARG A 73 -5.58 3.31 10.23
C ARG A 73 -4.55 2.63 9.35
N SER A 74 -4.82 2.49 8.07
CA SER A 74 -3.86 2.00 7.09
C SER A 74 -3.74 3.00 5.95
N ARG A 75 -2.55 3.07 5.35
CA ARG A 75 -2.35 3.82 4.11
C ARG A 75 -1.30 3.15 3.26
N LEU A 76 -1.50 3.15 1.95
CA LEU A 76 -0.53 2.77 0.94
C LEU A 76 -0.38 3.92 -0.03
N VAL A 77 0.84 4.41 -0.21
CA VAL A 77 1.16 5.43 -1.19
C VAL A 77 2.27 4.89 -2.07
N THR A 78 2.04 4.82 -3.37
CA THR A 78 3.02 4.25 -4.31
C THR A 78 2.99 4.96 -5.66
N ASP A 79 4.08 4.84 -6.40
CA ASP A 79 4.18 5.29 -7.79
C ASP A 79 4.08 4.08 -8.72
N LEU A 80 3.03 4.01 -9.55
CA LEU A 80 2.80 2.92 -10.48
C LEU A 80 3.87 2.81 -11.59
N SER A 81 4.71 3.84 -11.78
CA SER A 81 5.86 3.77 -12.67
C SER A 81 6.97 2.85 -12.14
N ASP A 82 7.02 2.59 -10.83
CA ASP A 82 7.97 1.67 -10.19
C ASP A 82 7.63 0.19 -10.40
N PHE A 83 6.50 -0.12 -11.04
CA PHE A 83 6.04 -1.48 -11.30
C PHE A 83 6.05 -1.82 -12.79
N ARG A 84 6.12 -3.12 -13.08
CA ARG A 84 5.95 -3.63 -14.44
C ARG A 84 4.57 -3.28 -14.97
N LYS A 85 4.54 -2.85 -16.23
CA LYS A 85 3.33 -2.37 -16.92
C LYS A 85 2.73 -3.42 -17.87
N ASP A 86 3.34 -4.60 -17.93
CA ASP A 86 3.01 -5.67 -18.86
C ASP A 86 2.61 -6.97 -18.15
N THR A 87 2.84 -7.08 -16.85
CA THR A 87 2.55 -8.29 -16.09
C THR A 87 2.28 -8.00 -14.62
N VAL A 88 1.50 -8.89 -14.01
CA VAL A 88 1.16 -8.94 -12.58
C VAL A 88 1.21 -10.39 -12.13
N ASN A 89 1.22 -10.62 -10.82
CA ASN A 89 1.00 -11.95 -10.26
C ASN A 89 -0.44 -12.07 -9.73
N ILE A 90 -1.13 -13.16 -10.04
CA ILE A 90 -2.46 -13.48 -9.50
C ILE A 90 -2.34 -14.84 -8.83
N LEU A 91 -2.59 -14.88 -7.52
CA LEU A 91 -2.55 -16.09 -6.73
C LEU A 91 -3.97 -16.38 -6.18
N PRO A 92 -4.63 -17.48 -6.60
CA PRO A 92 -5.87 -17.89 -5.96
C PRO A 92 -5.64 -18.30 -4.51
N ILE A 93 -6.62 -18.07 -3.65
CA ILE A 93 -6.63 -18.51 -2.25
C ILE A 93 -7.81 -19.44 -1.98
N ASN A 94 -7.69 -20.29 -0.96
CA ASN A 94 -8.54 -21.47 -0.73
C ASN A 94 -10.04 -21.17 -0.56
N ASP A 95 -10.43 -19.91 -0.34
CA ASP A 95 -11.81 -19.47 -0.13
C ASP A 95 -12.46 -18.87 -1.39
N GLY A 96 -11.85 -19.08 -2.57
CA GLY A 96 -12.36 -18.61 -3.86
C GLY A 96 -11.96 -17.18 -4.23
N ARG A 97 -11.33 -16.45 -3.30
CA ARG A 97 -10.74 -15.14 -3.57
C ARG A 97 -9.39 -15.29 -4.29
N ALA A 98 -8.84 -14.16 -4.72
CA ALA A 98 -7.49 -14.12 -5.30
C ALA A 98 -6.69 -12.92 -4.77
N VAL A 99 -5.37 -13.03 -4.80
CA VAL A 99 -4.43 -11.95 -4.48
C VAL A 99 -3.76 -11.48 -5.76
N LEU A 100 -4.05 -10.25 -6.16
CA LEU A 100 -3.36 -9.53 -7.22
C LEU A 100 -2.14 -8.82 -6.64
N SER A 101 -0.94 -9.11 -7.12
CA SER A 101 0.30 -8.42 -6.73
C SER A 101 0.92 -7.71 -7.93
N LEU A 102 1.28 -6.44 -7.76
CA LEU A 102 2.09 -5.73 -8.76
C LEU A 102 3.55 -6.19 -8.67
N ILE A 103 4.20 -6.37 -9.81
CA ILE A 103 5.60 -6.82 -9.87
C ILE A 103 6.49 -5.58 -9.90
N PRO A 104 7.35 -5.34 -8.89
CA PRO A 104 8.24 -4.19 -8.88
C PRO A 104 9.30 -4.30 -9.99
N LYS A 105 9.73 -3.14 -10.50
CA LYS A 105 10.95 -3.02 -11.31
C LYS A 105 12.19 -3.10 -10.39
N PRO A 106 13.40 -3.27 -10.97
CA PRO A 106 14.64 -3.11 -10.21
C PRO A 106 14.72 -1.74 -9.52
N ILE A 107 15.41 -1.70 -8.38
CA ILE A 107 15.51 -0.51 -7.53
C ILE A 107 16.12 0.66 -8.30
N SER A 108 15.37 1.74 -8.45
CA SER A 108 15.81 2.95 -9.16
C SER A 108 16.60 3.88 -8.24
N ASP A 109 17.41 4.78 -8.82
CA ASP A 109 18.08 5.85 -8.05
C ASP A 109 17.08 6.76 -7.33
N GLN A 110 15.89 6.96 -7.90
CA GLN A 110 14.81 7.73 -7.30
C GLN A 110 14.28 7.03 -6.05
N GLN A 111 14.08 5.71 -6.09
CA GLN A 111 13.68 4.94 -4.91
C GLN A 111 14.72 5.00 -3.79
N LEU A 112 16.01 5.05 -4.12
CA LEU A 112 17.07 5.26 -3.12
C LEU A 112 17.01 6.65 -2.48
N VAL A 113 16.70 7.69 -3.26
CA VAL A 113 16.46 9.05 -2.71
C VAL A 113 15.25 9.06 -1.77
N LEU A 114 14.17 8.39 -2.15
CA LEU A 114 12.97 8.26 -1.33
C LEU A 114 13.26 7.49 -0.04
N ALA A 115 14.05 6.40 -0.11
CA ALA A 115 14.50 5.65 1.05
C ALA A 115 15.30 6.53 2.03
N GLN A 116 16.28 7.30 1.52
CA GLN A 116 17.05 8.24 2.34
C GLN A 116 16.14 9.30 2.98
N ARG A 117 15.19 9.85 2.21
CA ARG A 117 14.23 10.84 2.70
C ARG A 117 13.34 10.26 3.79
N LEU A 118 12.85 9.03 3.63
CA LEU A 118 12.07 8.32 4.64
C LEU A 118 12.89 8.13 5.92
N LEU A 119 14.13 7.64 5.80
CA LEU A 119 15.04 7.47 6.94
C LEU A 119 15.32 8.79 7.66
N SER A 120 15.40 9.91 6.93
CA SER A 120 15.61 11.23 7.54
C SER A 120 14.48 11.67 8.48
N LYS A 121 13.28 11.07 8.35
CA LYS A 121 12.12 11.35 9.23
C LYS A 121 12.15 10.53 10.52
N ILE A 122 13.09 9.60 10.70
CA ILE A 122 13.20 8.81 11.92
C ILE A 122 13.45 9.75 13.11
N PRO A 123 12.58 9.73 14.14
CA PRO A 123 12.74 10.53 15.35
C PRO A 123 14.04 10.17 16.09
N PRO A 124 14.69 11.14 16.77
CA PRO A 124 15.93 10.87 17.52
C PRO A 124 15.81 9.70 18.51
N SER A 125 14.66 9.54 19.17
CA SER A 125 14.38 8.46 20.12
C SER A 125 14.42 7.05 19.51
N MET A 126 14.39 6.91 18.18
CA MET A 126 14.50 5.63 17.47
C MET A 126 15.91 5.40 16.88
N ARG A 127 16.78 6.42 16.82
CA ARG A 127 18.06 6.35 16.09
C ARG A 127 19.12 5.52 16.79
N ASP A 128 19.10 5.53 18.11
CA ASP A 128 20.13 4.91 18.95
C ASP A 128 19.60 3.66 19.69
N LYS A 129 18.39 3.21 19.33
CA LYS A 129 17.89 1.93 19.81
C LYS A 129 18.62 0.82 19.09
N THR A 130 19.15 -0.14 19.85
CA THR A 130 19.62 -1.42 19.30
C THR A 130 18.43 -2.08 18.62
N GLY A 131 18.34 -1.94 17.30
CA GLY A 131 17.23 -2.52 16.55
C GLY A 131 17.15 -4.02 16.85
N HIS A 132 15.94 -4.51 17.06
CA HIS A 132 15.73 -5.94 17.04
C HIS A 132 15.95 -6.44 15.60
N THR A 133 16.71 -7.51 15.51
CA THR A 133 16.88 -8.39 14.36
C THR A 133 15.74 -8.34 13.34
N LEU A 134 16.03 -7.98 12.09
CA LEU A 134 15.08 -8.06 10.99
C LEU A 134 15.12 -9.49 10.41
N THR A 135 14.05 -10.26 10.63
CA THR A 135 13.89 -11.65 10.20
C THR A 135 13.24 -11.68 8.82
N MET A 136 14.01 -11.89 7.76
CA MET A 136 13.46 -12.12 6.42
C MET A 136 13.07 -13.58 6.27
N PHE A 137 11.79 -13.86 6.04
CA PHE A 137 11.33 -15.18 5.64
C PHE A 137 11.42 -15.30 4.11
N HIS A 138 12.27 -16.20 3.64
CA HIS A 138 12.29 -16.63 2.24
C HIS A 138 11.14 -17.60 1.96
N ASN A 139 10.70 -17.69 0.71
CA ASN A 139 9.65 -18.63 0.29
C ASN A 139 10.07 -20.11 0.44
N ASP A 140 11.36 -20.39 0.64
CA ASP A 140 11.93 -21.71 0.92
C ASP A 140 12.09 -22.00 2.43
N GLY A 141 11.60 -21.11 3.30
CA GLY A 141 11.70 -21.24 4.76
C GLY A 141 13.02 -20.76 5.35
N ARG A 142 13.97 -20.24 4.55
CA ARG A 142 15.22 -19.67 5.09
C ARG A 142 14.95 -18.34 5.76
N VAL A 143 15.62 -18.11 6.89
CA VAL A 143 15.61 -16.83 7.59
C VAL A 143 16.90 -16.09 7.28
N THR A 144 16.82 -14.88 6.71
CA THR A 144 17.98 -13.98 6.67
C THR A 144 17.82 -12.91 7.72
N GLN A 145 18.81 -12.87 8.61
CA GLN A 145 18.91 -11.89 9.68
C GLN A 145 19.57 -10.62 9.11
N ASN A 146 18.79 -9.56 8.90
CA ASN A 146 19.39 -8.26 8.60
C ASN A 146 19.76 -7.58 9.92
N ASN A 147 21.01 -7.11 9.97
CA ASN A 147 21.55 -6.38 11.11
C ASN A 147 20.67 -5.14 11.38
N PRO A 148 20.51 -4.75 12.65
CA PRO A 148 19.87 -3.48 12.98
C PRO A 148 20.56 -2.34 12.27
N LEU A 149 19.82 -1.24 12.08
CA LEU A 149 20.44 -0.07 11.49
C LEU A 149 21.64 0.36 12.36
N PRO A 150 22.86 0.59 11.81
CA PRO A 150 23.99 0.98 12.62
C PRO A 150 23.69 2.24 13.44
N PRO A 151 24.06 2.27 14.73
CA PRO A 151 23.92 3.45 15.57
C PRO A 151 24.56 4.68 14.90
N GLY A 152 23.92 5.84 14.98
CA GLY A 152 24.41 7.09 14.35
C GLY A 152 24.22 7.20 12.83
N GLN A 153 23.84 6.12 12.12
CA GLN A 153 23.48 6.19 10.69
C GLN A 153 21.97 6.23 10.44
N ALA A 154 21.12 6.02 11.45
CA ALA A 154 19.67 6.15 11.33
C ALA A 154 19.28 7.56 10.85
N GLY A 155 19.05 7.69 9.54
CA GLY A 155 18.79 8.97 8.84
C GLY A 155 19.70 9.28 7.66
N HIS A 156 20.90 8.69 7.58
CA HIS A 156 21.93 9.04 6.59
C HIS A 156 22.63 7.80 6.00
N TRP A 157 21.84 6.82 5.56
CA TRP A 157 22.39 5.64 4.91
C TRP A 157 22.95 5.97 3.52
N PRO A 158 24.15 5.48 3.17
CA PRO A 158 24.65 5.57 1.80
C PRO A 158 23.71 4.86 0.82
N LYS A 159 23.51 5.45 -0.37
CA LYS A 159 22.70 4.84 -1.44
C LYS A 159 23.19 3.44 -1.83
N THR A 160 24.49 3.20 -1.75
CA THR A 160 25.09 1.89 -2.04
C THR A 160 24.64 0.80 -1.07
N ASP A 161 24.54 1.12 0.23
CA ASP A 161 24.10 0.16 1.24
C ASP A 161 22.58 -0.03 1.18
N LEU A 162 21.82 1.04 0.93
CA LEU A 162 20.39 0.95 0.68
C LEU A 162 20.08 0.10 -0.55
N ARG A 163 20.82 0.28 -1.64
CA ARG A 163 20.68 -0.56 -2.84
C ARG A 163 20.93 -2.02 -2.51
N ARG A 164 22.05 -2.32 -1.84
CA ARG A 164 22.39 -3.69 -1.43
C ARG A 164 21.28 -4.33 -0.59
N LEU A 165 20.67 -3.58 0.32
CA LEU A 165 19.56 -4.07 1.16
C LEU A 165 18.27 -4.26 0.36
N LEU A 166 17.87 -3.27 -0.43
CA LEU A 166 16.59 -3.27 -1.15
C LEU A 166 16.56 -4.23 -2.35
N GLU A 167 17.72 -4.57 -2.92
CA GLU A 167 17.82 -5.55 -4.01
C GLU A 167 17.84 -7.01 -3.53
N GLN A 168 17.91 -7.26 -2.22
CA GLN A 168 17.78 -8.62 -1.68
C GLN A 168 16.36 -9.16 -1.91
N PRO A 169 16.18 -10.49 -1.97
CA PRO A 169 14.85 -11.09 -1.95
C PRO A 169 14.07 -10.60 -0.72
N ASN A 170 12.89 -10.01 -0.94
CA ASN A 170 12.07 -9.37 0.10
C ASN A 170 12.76 -8.20 0.83
N GLY A 171 13.77 -7.58 0.22
CA GLY A 171 14.52 -6.45 0.77
C GLY A 171 13.63 -5.23 1.00
N LYS A 172 13.46 -4.85 2.27
CA LYS A 172 12.69 -3.67 2.67
C LYS A 172 13.17 -3.10 4.00
N LEU A 173 12.94 -1.81 4.17
CA LEU A 173 12.96 -1.11 5.45
C LEU A 173 11.63 -1.39 6.15
N THR A 174 11.68 -1.81 7.41
CA THR A 174 10.49 -2.13 8.19
C THR A 174 10.67 -1.63 9.61
N PHE A 175 9.67 -0.92 10.10
CA PHE A 175 9.59 -0.37 11.44
C PHE A 175 8.32 -0.92 12.06
N GLN A 176 8.44 -1.66 13.16
CA GLN A 176 7.33 -2.40 13.74
C GLN A 176 7.27 -2.17 15.24
N LEU A 177 6.04 -2.02 15.72
CA LEU A 177 5.67 -2.02 17.13
C LEU A 177 4.78 -3.24 17.36
N GLY A 178 5.32 -4.22 18.08
CA GLY A 178 4.57 -5.35 18.59
C GLY A 178 4.03 -5.04 19.99
N ALA A 179 2.88 -5.63 20.34
CA ALA A 179 2.39 -5.67 21.71
C ALA A 179 2.70 -7.04 22.30
N SER A 180 3.21 -7.08 23.53
CA SER A 180 3.23 -8.31 24.32
C SER A 180 1.86 -8.46 24.97
N LEU A 181 1.15 -9.55 24.64
CA LEU A 181 -0.09 -9.89 25.30
C LEU A 181 0.27 -10.58 26.62
N PRO A 182 -0.18 -10.08 27.79
CA PRO A 182 0.00 -10.80 29.04
C PRO A 182 -0.75 -12.13 28.98
N ASP A 183 -0.14 -13.20 29.47
CA ASP A 183 -0.80 -14.49 29.64
C ASP A 183 -1.96 -14.33 30.62
N THR A 184 -3.20 -14.38 30.12
CA THR A 184 -4.38 -14.47 30.99
C THR A 184 -4.62 -15.91 31.41
N GLU A 185 -4.62 -16.16 32.72
CA GLU A 185 -5.03 -17.45 33.26
C GLU A 185 -6.53 -17.73 32.97
N PRO A 186 -6.93 -19.00 32.79
CA PRO A 186 -8.33 -19.35 32.60
C PRO A 186 -9.21 -18.80 33.72
N GLY A 187 -10.16 -17.91 33.40
CA GLY A 187 -11.08 -17.30 34.36
C GLY A 187 -10.73 -15.89 34.82
N GLN A 188 -9.57 -15.34 34.41
CA GLN A 188 -9.29 -13.91 34.55
C GLN A 188 -9.86 -13.11 33.37
N ALA A 189 -10.27 -11.87 33.66
CA ALA A 189 -10.61 -10.91 32.61
C ALA A 189 -9.39 -10.65 31.74
N THR A 190 -9.58 -10.59 30.43
CA THR A 190 -8.55 -10.14 29.47
C THR A 190 -8.00 -8.79 29.92
N VAL A 191 -6.69 -8.71 30.14
CA VAL A 191 -6.02 -7.46 30.47
C VAL A 191 -6.02 -6.57 29.23
N ASP A 192 -6.43 -5.30 29.40
CA ASP A 192 -6.40 -4.33 28.31
C ASP A 192 -4.98 -4.11 27.81
N ILE A 193 -4.80 -4.22 26.49
CA ILE A 193 -3.52 -3.99 25.83
C ILE A 193 -3.15 -2.51 26.00
N GLN A 194 -2.05 -2.28 26.70
CA GLN A 194 -1.51 -0.93 26.90
C GLN A 194 -0.53 -0.56 25.78
N PRO A 195 -0.47 0.72 25.38
CA PRO A 195 0.57 1.24 24.51
C PRO A 195 1.98 0.93 25.04
N HIS A 196 2.86 0.47 24.16
CA HIS A 196 4.27 0.29 24.49
C HIS A 196 4.99 1.66 24.59
N GLU A 197 6.08 1.75 25.36
CA GLU A 197 6.86 3.00 25.51
C GLU A 197 7.39 3.58 24.19
N ASP A 198 7.49 2.74 23.16
CA ASP A 198 7.98 3.08 21.82
C ASP A 198 6.87 3.58 20.89
N ALA A 199 5.60 3.42 21.29
CA ALA A 199 4.46 3.78 20.49
C ALA A 199 4.44 5.26 20.07
N PRO A 200 4.74 6.22 20.98
CA PRO A 200 4.78 7.62 20.59
C PRO A 200 5.83 7.92 19.51
N ALA A 201 6.97 7.23 19.53
CA ALA A 201 8.02 7.43 18.54
C ALA A 201 7.62 6.89 17.16
N LEU A 202 6.99 5.71 17.09
CA LEU A 202 6.46 5.20 15.82
C LEU A 202 5.34 6.10 15.29
N PHE A 203 4.46 6.60 16.15
CA PHE A 203 3.41 7.54 15.77
C PHE A 203 4.01 8.81 15.16
N ASP A 204 4.95 9.45 15.85
CA ASP A 204 5.61 10.68 15.40
C ASP A 204 6.34 10.45 14.05
N PHE A 205 6.96 9.28 13.87
CA PHE A 205 7.60 8.89 12.61
C PHE A 205 6.60 8.80 11.45
N VAL A 206 5.48 8.08 11.64
CA VAL A 206 4.46 7.94 10.60
C VAL A 206 3.84 9.29 10.24
N GLN A 207 3.55 10.15 11.24
CA GLN A 207 3.05 11.51 10.99
C GLN A 207 4.04 12.33 10.15
N ALA A 208 5.34 12.24 10.45
CA ALA A 208 6.38 12.95 9.68
C ALA A 208 6.52 12.42 8.25
N VAL A 209 6.31 11.12 8.02
CA VAL A 209 6.27 10.52 6.68
C VAL A 209 5.03 10.99 5.91
N GLU A 210 3.84 10.97 6.53
CA GLU A 210 2.61 11.39 5.87
C GLU A 210 2.53 12.89 5.56
N ALA A 211 3.14 13.72 6.40
CA ALA A 211 3.22 15.16 6.17
C ALA A 211 4.09 15.53 4.95
N ASP A 212 4.99 14.62 4.53
CA ASP A 212 5.83 14.83 3.36
C ASP A 212 5.14 14.31 2.09
N SER A 213 4.43 15.20 1.41
CA SER A 213 3.70 14.87 0.16
C SER A 213 4.60 14.35 -0.96
N THR A 214 5.91 14.55 -0.87
CA THR A 214 6.87 14.07 -1.88
C THR A 214 7.29 12.62 -1.65
N LEU A 215 7.04 12.05 -0.47
CA LEU A 215 7.28 10.63 -0.21
C LEU A 215 6.20 9.77 -0.88
N VAL A 216 6.66 8.72 -1.54
CA VAL A 216 5.87 7.65 -2.16
C VAL A 216 6.61 6.33 -1.97
N GLY A 217 5.93 5.21 -2.18
CA GLY A 217 6.49 3.86 -2.04
C GLY A 217 6.43 3.33 -0.60
N TYR A 218 5.61 3.89 0.27
CA TYR A 218 5.45 3.42 1.65
C TYR A 218 4.04 2.89 1.92
N SER A 219 3.94 2.03 2.92
CA SER A 219 2.66 1.68 3.53
C SER A 219 2.81 1.62 5.03
N PHE A 220 1.71 1.89 5.74
CA PHE A 220 1.62 1.63 7.17
C PHE A 220 0.28 1.02 7.54
N ASN A 221 0.28 0.34 8.67
CA ASN A 221 -0.92 -0.12 9.35
C ASN A 221 -0.74 0.13 10.85
N LEU A 222 -1.63 0.93 11.44
CA LEU A 222 -1.60 1.34 12.84
C LEU A 222 -2.92 0.93 13.50
N ILE A 223 -2.83 0.39 14.72
CA ILE A 223 -3.96 0.00 15.55
C ILE A 223 -3.89 0.76 16.86
N PHE A 224 -4.99 1.43 17.19
CA PHE A 224 -5.16 2.23 18.39
C PHE A 224 -6.20 1.58 19.31
N ASN A 225 -6.03 1.75 20.63
CA ASN A 225 -6.95 1.28 21.67
C ASN A 225 -8.12 2.25 21.94
N THR A 226 -8.36 3.21 21.05
CA THR A 226 -9.51 4.11 21.07
C THR A 226 -9.98 4.36 19.63
N GLU A 227 -11.17 4.93 19.47
CA GLU A 227 -11.71 5.29 18.15
C GLU A 227 -11.01 6.49 17.50
N THR A 228 -10.09 7.15 18.22
CA THR A 228 -9.33 8.31 17.75
C THR A 228 -7.85 8.00 17.67
N ALA A 229 -7.25 8.29 16.51
CA ALA A 229 -5.80 8.18 16.34
C ALA A 229 -5.11 9.27 17.16
N ALA A 230 -4.47 8.88 18.26
CA ALA A 230 -3.68 9.76 19.10
C ALA A 230 -2.31 9.13 19.38
N ARG A 231 -1.37 10.00 19.72
CA ARG A 231 0.04 9.65 19.92
C ARG A 231 0.23 8.56 20.97
N ASP A 232 -0.52 8.66 22.06
CA ASP A 232 -0.39 7.79 23.23
C ASP A 232 -1.46 6.67 23.24
N THR A 233 -2.20 6.46 22.14
CA THR A 233 -3.22 5.39 22.03
C THR A 233 -2.80 4.29 21.05
N LEU A 234 -1.65 4.42 20.40
CA LEU A 234 -1.12 3.41 19.49
C LEU A 234 -0.66 2.17 20.26
N ILE A 235 -1.19 0.99 19.91
CA ILE A 235 -0.85 -0.28 20.58
C ILE A 235 -0.06 -1.23 19.68
N LEU A 236 -0.29 -1.19 18.37
CA LEU A 236 0.38 -2.03 17.40
C LEU A 236 0.51 -1.26 16.10
N GLY A 237 1.60 -1.45 15.39
CA GLY A 237 1.63 -1.02 14.01
C GLY A 237 2.97 -1.20 13.35
N GLY A 238 3.03 -0.74 12.11
CA GLY A 238 4.30 -0.67 11.41
C GLY A 238 4.22 0.14 10.15
N LEU A 239 5.40 0.46 9.65
CA LEU A 239 5.64 1.17 8.40
C LEU A 239 6.69 0.40 7.61
N GLU A 240 6.48 0.27 6.31
CA GLU A 240 7.40 -0.40 5.40
C GLU A 240 7.69 0.41 4.13
N PHE A 241 8.90 0.20 3.58
CA PHE A 241 9.36 0.78 2.33
C PHE A 241 10.41 -0.13 1.65
N PRO A 242 10.38 -0.35 0.33
CA PRO A 242 9.28 -0.05 -0.56
C PRO A 242 8.06 -0.93 -0.22
N THR A 243 6.87 -0.40 -0.41
CA THR A 243 5.63 -1.12 -0.16
C THR A 243 5.41 -2.21 -1.20
N GLN A 244 4.93 -3.38 -0.75
CA GLN A 244 4.46 -4.41 -1.67
C GLN A 244 2.99 -4.20 -1.99
N VAL A 245 2.69 -3.83 -3.24
CA VAL A 245 1.32 -3.56 -3.66
C VAL A 245 0.58 -4.87 -3.94
N ARG A 246 -0.32 -5.23 -3.02
CA ARG A 246 -1.15 -6.43 -3.07
C ARG A 246 -2.61 -6.11 -2.80
N PHE A 247 -3.50 -6.66 -3.60
CA PHE A 247 -4.95 -6.51 -3.47
C PHE A 247 -5.60 -7.87 -3.35
N THR A 248 -6.36 -8.08 -2.29
CA THR A 248 -7.28 -9.23 -2.20
C THR A 248 -8.57 -8.86 -2.93
N VAL A 249 -8.99 -9.71 -3.85
CA VAL A 249 -10.18 -9.52 -4.68
C VAL A 249 -11.09 -10.74 -4.60
N ALA A 250 -12.37 -10.55 -4.92
CA ALA A 250 -13.40 -11.57 -4.72
C ALA A 250 -13.20 -12.86 -5.53
N SER A 251 -12.49 -12.80 -6.66
CA SER A 251 -12.21 -13.96 -7.52
C SER A 251 -11.02 -13.73 -8.44
N GLU A 252 -10.54 -14.79 -9.09
CA GLU A 252 -9.52 -14.68 -10.14
C GLU A 252 -9.96 -13.80 -11.32
N ASP A 253 -11.23 -13.89 -11.73
CA ASP A 253 -11.75 -13.05 -12.82
C ASP A 253 -11.71 -11.58 -12.46
N ARG A 254 -12.10 -11.24 -11.22
CA ARG A 254 -11.96 -9.87 -10.70
C ARG A 254 -10.50 -9.46 -10.63
N ALA A 255 -9.58 -10.35 -10.26
CA ALA A 255 -8.16 -10.06 -10.28
C ALA A 255 -7.66 -9.68 -11.68
N ARG A 256 -8.12 -10.40 -12.71
CA ARG A 256 -7.77 -10.11 -14.11
C ARG A 256 -8.36 -8.79 -14.59
N GLU A 257 -9.59 -8.47 -14.21
CA GLU A 257 -10.23 -7.19 -14.53
C GLU A 257 -9.48 -6.00 -13.89
N THR A 258 -9.24 -6.07 -12.58
CA THR A 258 -8.47 -5.04 -11.85
C THR A 258 -7.07 -4.90 -12.40
N ALA A 259 -6.39 -6.02 -12.69
CA ALA A 259 -5.06 -6.00 -13.32
C ALA A 259 -5.09 -5.29 -14.67
N LYS A 260 -6.03 -5.65 -15.56
CA LYS A 260 -6.15 -5.05 -16.88
C LYS A 260 -6.39 -3.54 -16.79
N ALA A 261 -7.24 -3.11 -15.87
CA ALA A 261 -7.53 -1.70 -15.65
C ALA A 261 -6.29 -0.92 -15.16
N LEU A 262 -5.61 -1.44 -14.13
CA LEU A 262 -4.38 -0.85 -13.58
C LEU A 262 -3.23 -0.79 -14.61
N LEU A 263 -3.00 -1.88 -15.35
CA LEU A 263 -1.96 -1.92 -16.37
C LEU A 263 -2.26 -0.94 -17.51
N LYS A 264 -3.51 -0.87 -17.98
CA LYS A 264 -3.92 0.11 -19.01
C LYS A 264 -3.73 1.55 -18.53
N HIS A 265 -4.08 1.84 -17.28
CA HIS A 265 -3.84 3.14 -16.66
C HIS A 265 -2.34 3.48 -16.60
N SER A 266 -1.53 2.55 -16.09
CA SER A 266 -0.07 2.75 -15.99
C SER A 266 0.58 2.92 -17.36
N GLN A 267 0.17 2.17 -18.38
CA GLN A 267 0.68 2.32 -19.76
C GLN A 267 0.33 3.68 -20.37
N ALA A 268 -0.87 4.20 -20.09
CA ALA A 268 -1.32 5.47 -20.64
C ALA A 268 -0.68 6.67 -19.94
N ASN A 269 -0.50 6.59 -18.62
CA ASN A 269 -0.20 7.76 -17.78
C ASN A 269 1.19 7.75 -17.15
N CYS A 270 1.83 6.59 -17.04
CA CYS A 270 3.17 6.45 -16.48
C CYS A 270 4.18 6.28 -17.58
N ARG A 271 5.11 7.22 -17.70
CA ARG A 271 6.25 7.09 -18.61
C ARG A 271 7.44 6.64 -17.79
#